data_AF-A0A8C3NAK6-F1
#
_entry.id   AF-A0A8C3NAK6-F1
#
_cell.length_a   1.000
_cell.length_b   1.000
_cell.length_c   1.000
_cell.angle_alpha   90.00
_cell.angle_beta   90.00
_cell.angle_gamma   90.00
#
_symmetry.space_group_name_H-M   'P 1'
#
loop_
_entity.id
_entity.type
_entity.pdbx_description
1 polymer ?
#
loop_
_entity_poly.entity_id
_entity_poly.type
_entity_poly.pdbx_seq_one_letter_code
_entity_poly.pdbx_strand_id
1 'polypeptide(L)'
;MLIKEYRIPLPMSVEEYRIAQLYMIQKKSREETCGEGSGVEILENRPYVDGPGGSGQYTHKVYHIGMHIPSWFRSILPKAALRVEEESWNAYPYTRTR
;
A
#
# COMPACT_ATOMS: atom_id res chain seq x y z
N MET A 1 -6.42 -1.61 -21.55
CA MET A 1 -5.60 -1.51 -20.33
C MET A 1 -4.43 -0.59 -20.64
N LEU A 2 -4.23 0.48 -19.88
CA LEU A 2 -3.11 1.41 -20.06
C LEU A 2 -1.97 0.99 -19.12
N ILE A 3 -0.81 0.69 -19.65
CA ILE A 3 0.38 0.30 -18.87
C ILE A 3 1.38 1.46 -18.90
N LYS A 4 1.89 1.84 -17.73
CA LYS A 4 2.96 2.83 -17.57
C LYS A 4 4.04 2.27 -16.65
N GLU A 5 5.28 2.40 -17.06
CA GLU A 5 6.46 2.04 -16.26
C GLU A 5 7.10 3.31 -15.71
N TYR A 6 7.28 3.36 -14.39
CA TYR A 6 7.95 4.47 -13.71
C TYR A 6 9.35 4.01 -13.29
N ARG A 7 10.40 4.65 -13.84
CA ARG A 7 11.80 4.39 -13.47
C ARG A 7 12.27 5.47 -12.51
N ILE A 8 12.57 5.08 -11.27
CA ILE A 8 12.94 6.00 -10.19
C ILE A 8 14.38 5.68 -9.75
N PRO A 9 15.41 6.34 -10.33
CA PRO A 9 16.79 6.15 -9.88
C PRO A 9 16.95 6.78 -8.50
N LEU A 10 17.56 6.03 -7.58
CA LEU A 10 17.83 6.48 -6.21
C LEU A 10 19.32 6.32 -5.91
N PRO A 11 19.95 7.27 -5.19
CA PRO A 11 21.36 7.20 -4.80
C PRO A 11 21.54 6.30 -3.57
N MET A 12 21.07 5.05 -3.65
CA MET A 12 21.21 4.04 -2.60
C MET A 12 21.30 2.64 -3.21
N SER A 13 21.92 1.72 -2.48
CA SER A 13 21.95 0.31 -2.82
C SER A 13 20.58 -0.35 -2.68
N VAL A 14 20.44 -1.53 -3.28
CA VAL A 14 19.23 -2.36 -3.19
C VAL A 14 19.00 -2.76 -1.72
N GLU A 15 20.05 -3.12 -1.00
CA GLU A 15 19.99 -3.50 0.41
C GLU A 15 19.52 -2.34 1.31
N GLU A 16 20.02 -1.13 1.10
CA GLU A 16 19.56 0.06 1.80
C GLU A 16 18.09 0.37 1.48
N TYR A 17 17.69 0.24 0.21
CA TYR A 17 16.31 0.45 -0.20
C TYR A 17 15.35 -0.50 0.50
N ARG A 18 15.73 -1.77 0.72
CA ARG A 18 14.90 -2.74 1.46
C ARG A 18 14.53 -2.22 2.86
N ILE A 19 15.50 -1.69 3.59
CA ILE A 19 15.31 -1.16 4.93
C ILE A 19 14.49 0.13 4.87
N ALA A 20 14.85 1.03 3.95
CA ALA A 20 14.17 2.30 3.75
C ALA A 20 12.69 2.12 3.38
N GLN A 21 12.37 1.17 2.49
CA GLN A 21 11.01 0.88 2.05
C GLN A 21 10.13 0.46 3.24
N LEU A 22 10.60 -0.47 4.07
CA LEU A 22 9.84 -0.94 5.24
C LEU A 22 9.61 0.20 6.25
N TYR A 23 10.64 1.00 6.51
CA TYR A 23 10.52 2.17 7.37
C TYR A 23 9.51 3.18 6.82
N MET A 24 9.58 3.48 5.51
CA MET A 24 8.69 4.44 4.85
C MET A 24 7.25 3.97 4.85
N ILE A 25 6.98 2.67 4.66
CA ILE A 25 5.62 2.11 4.77
C ILE A 25 5.07 2.36 6.17
N GLN A 26 5.83 2.04 7.23
CA GLN A 26 5.38 2.24 8.60
C GLN A 26 5.17 3.72 8.93
N LYS A 27 6.12 4.58 8.55
CA LYS A 27 6.03 6.03 8.77
C LYS A 27 4.81 6.61 8.05
N LYS A 28 4.60 6.25 6.78
CA LYS A 28 3.48 6.74 5.99
C LYS A 28 2.14 6.26 6.53
N SER A 29 2.02 4.98 6.91
CA SER A 29 0.82 4.47 7.56
C SER A 29 0.47 5.24 8.84
N ARG A 30 1.48 5.62 9.63
CA ARG A 30 1.26 6.45 10.83
C ARG A 30 0.81 7.86 10.50
N GLU A 31 1.36 8.49 9.46
CA GLU A 31 0.99 9.85 9.03
C GLU A 31 -0.42 9.92 8.45
N GLU A 32 -0.88 8.88 7.75
CA GLU A 32 -2.21 8.83 7.13
C GLU A 32 -3.34 8.48 8.12
N THR A 33 -2.99 7.99 9.32
CA THR A 33 -3.98 7.62 10.33
C THR A 33 -4.38 8.84 11.17
N CYS A 34 -5.44 9.51 10.75
CA CYS A 34 -5.98 10.72 11.39
C CYS A 34 -7.37 10.45 12.01
N GLY A 35 -7.40 9.86 13.22
CA GLY A 35 -8.64 9.65 13.99
C GLY A 35 -9.51 8.48 13.50
N GLU A 36 -10.70 8.32 14.11
CA GLU A 36 -11.64 7.23 13.80
C GLU A 36 -12.15 7.30 12.35
N GLY A 37 -11.97 6.22 11.58
CA GLY A 37 -12.50 6.07 10.23
C GLY A 37 -11.66 6.69 9.10
N SER A 38 -10.44 7.14 9.39
CA SER A 38 -9.46 7.63 8.41
C SER A 38 -8.15 6.88 8.53
N GLY A 39 -7.51 6.58 7.39
CA GLY A 39 -6.17 5.97 7.35
C GLY A 39 -6.13 4.56 6.79
N VAL A 40 -5.14 3.79 7.26
CA VAL A 40 -4.78 2.47 6.71
C VAL A 40 -5.04 1.38 7.75
N GLU A 41 -5.97 0.48 7.45
CA GLU A 41 -6.22 -0.72 8.24
C GLU A 41 -5.42 -1.89 7.66
N ILE A 42 -4.68 -2.63 8.50
CA ILE A 42 -3.97 -3.84 8.08
C ILE A 42 -4.83 -5.03 8.50
N LEU A 43 -5.48 -5.69 7.52
CA LEU A 43 -6.34 -6.84 7.77
C LEU A 43 -5.55 -8.14 7.91
N GLU A 44 -4.52 -8.30 7.07
CA GLU A 44 -3.70 -9.51 7.07
C GLU A 44 -2.24 -9.14 6.85
N ASN A 45 -1.36 -9.81 7.59
CA ASN A 45 0.09 -9.69 7.45
C ASN A 45 0.72 -11.03 7.79
N ARG A 46 1.03 -11.84 6.77
CA ARG A 46 1.56 -13.19 6.97
C ARG A 46 2.67 -13.54 5.98
N PRO A 47 3.60 -14.42 6.36
CA PRO A 47 4.51 -15.02 5.39
C PRO A 47 3.73 -15.88 4.39
N TYR A 48 4.26 -16.02 3.18
CA TYR A 48 3.77 -16.95 2.17
C TYR A 48 4.93 -17.69 1.49
N VAL A 49 4.61 -18.86 0.97
CA VAL A 49 5.49 -19.70 0.13
C VAL A 49 4.74 -19.92 -1.20
N ASP A 50 5.48 -20.02 -2.31
CA ASP A 50 4.95 -20.27 -3.66
C ASP A 50 3.97 -19.21 -4.20
N GLY A 51 4.25 -17.93 -3.95
CA GLY A 51 3.52 -16.80 -4.51
C GLY A 51 4.32 -16.00 -5.55
N PRO A 52 3.87 -14.80 -5.93
CA PRO A 52 4.52 -13.95 -6.92
C PRO A 52 5.93 -13.56 -6.48
N GLY A 53 6.95 -14.00 -7.22
CA GLY A 53 8.36 -13.78 -6.84
C GLY A 53 8.93 -14.83 -5.87
N GLY A 54 8.20 -15.91 -5.58
CA GLY A 54 8.67 -17.03 -4.76
C GLY A 54 8.07 -17.00 -3.35
N SER A 55 8.91 -16.84 -2.32
CA SER A 55 8.48 -16.70 -0.93
C SER A 55 8.65 -15.27 -0.45
N GLY A 56 7.80 -14.84 0.47
CA GLY A 56 7.83 -13.46 0.93
C GLY A 56 6.76 -13.13 1.97
N GLN A 57 6.43 -11.85 2.07
CA GLN A 57 5.39 -11.34 2.97
C GLN A 57 4.16 -10.92 2.17
N TYR A 58 2.99 -11.40 2.58
CA TYR A 58 1.70 -10.99 2.06
C TYR A 58 1.06 -10.01 3.03
N THR A 59 0.53 -8.91 2.50
CA THR A 59 -0.27 -7.96 3.28
C THR A 59 -1.55 -7.61 2.56
N HIS A 60 -2.67 -7.61 3.29
CA HIS A 60 -3.95 -7.09 2.84
C HIS A 60 -4.29 -5.85 3.67
N LYS A 61 -4.48 -4.71 3.00
CA LYS A 61 -4.76 -3.43 3.65
C LYS A 61 -6.01 -2.79 3.08
N VAL A 62 -6.71 -2.03 3.91
CA VAL A 62 -7.85 -1.20 3.51
C VAL A 62 -7.53 0.27 3.79
N TYR A 63 -7.56 1.07 2.74
CA TYR A 63 -7.37 2.51 2.80
C TYR A 63 -8.73 3.22 2.84
N HIS A 64 -8.94 4.02 3.88
CA HIS A 64 -10.13 4.83 4.06
C HIS A 64 -9.87 6.24 3.52
N ILE A 65 -10.19 6.47 2.25
CA ILE A 65 -9.86 7.71 1.53
C ILE A 65 -10.94 8.80 1.65
N GLY A 66 -12.04 8.54 2.36
CA GLY A 66 -13.18 9.45 2.42
C GLY A 66 -12.88 10.87 2.95
N MET A 67 -11.79 11.05 3.71
CA MET A 67 -11.34 12.35 4.21
C MET A 67 -10.32 13.04 3.28
N HIS A 68 -9.74 12.31 2.32
CA HIS A 68 -8.71 12.80 1.40
C HIS A 68 -9.25 13.24 0.04
N ILE A 69 -10.56 13.04 -0.22
CA ILE A 69 -11.19 13.40 -1.48
C ILE A 69 -12.08 14.66 -1.31
N PRO A 70 -12.13 15.59 -2.28
CA PRO A 70 -12.96 16.79 -2.17
C PRO A 70 -14.42 16.50 -1.81
N SER A 71 -15.00 17.33 -0.94
CA SER A 71 -16.32 17.11 -0.36
C SER A 71 -17.44 16.94 -1.38
N TRP A 72 -17.37 17.65 -2.52
CA TRP A 72 -18.36 17.54 -3.61
C TRP A 72 -18.31 16.19 -4.32
N PHE A 73 -17.16 15.51 -4.33
CA PHE A 73 -17.01 14.18 -4.93
C PHE A 73 -17.38 13.08 -3.93
N ARG A 74 -17.15 13.31 -2.63
CA ARG A 74 -17.61 12.41 -1.57
C ARG A 74 -19.14 12.30 -1.52
N SER A 75 -19.88 13.37 -1.78
CA SER A 75 -21.35 13.39 -1.68
C SER A 75 -22.05 12.60 -2.78
N ILE A 76 -21.38 12.33 -3.90
CA ILE A 76 -21.91 11.55 -5.03
C ILE A 76 -21.47 10.08 -5.00
N LEU A 77 -20.50 9.73 -4.15
CA LEU A 77 -19.97 8.37 -4.07
C LEU A 77 -20.70 7.54 -2.99
N PRO A 78 -21.00 6.26 -3.27
CA PRO A 78 -21.43 5.31 -2.25
C PRO A 78 -20.37 5.21 -1.14
N LYS A 79 -20.78 5.05 0.13
CA LYS A 79 -19.83 4.91 1.26
C LYS A 79 -18.82 3.77 1.05
N ALA A 80 -19.21 2.70 0.34
CA ALA A 80 -18.33 1.60 -0.03
C ALA A 80 -17.20 2.02 -0.98
N ALA A 81 -17.43 3.00 -1.86
CA ALA A 81 -16.44 3.50 -2.81
C ALA A 81 -15.36 4.39 -2.15
N LEU A 82 -15.46 4.64 -0.85
CA LEU A 82 -14.46 5.38 -0.06
C LEU A 82 -13.44 4.45 0.60
N ARG A 83 -13.50 3.15 0.31
CA ARG A 83 -12.55 2.13 0.76
C ARG A 83 -11.81 1.57 -0.45
N VAL A 84 -10.49 1.53 -0.37
CA VAL A 84 -9.63 0.90 -1.38
C VAL A 84 -8.94 -0.27 -0.71
N GLU A 85 -9.10 -1.46 -1.29
CA GLU A 85 -8.39 -2.67 -0.86
C GLU A 85 -7.07 -2.77 -1.63
N GLU A 86 -5.99 -3.07 -0.91
CA GLU A 86 -4.66 -3.30 -1.47
C GLU A 86 -4.18 -4.68 -1.02
N GLU A 87 -3.90 -5.55 -1.99
CA GLU A 87 -3.22 -6.82 -1.77
C GLU A 87 -1.77 -6.71 -2.26
N SER A 88 -0.81 -6.88 -1.36
CA SER A 88 0.63 -6.73 -1.65
C SER A 88 1.40 -8.02 -1.34
N TRP A 89 2.18 -8.50 -2.32
CA TRP A 89 3.13 -9.61 -2.21
C TRP A 89 4.55 -9.08 -2.33
N ASN A 90 5.25 -9.01 -1.20
CA ASN A 90 6.63 -8.54 -1.14
C ASN A 90 7.59 -9.74 -1.07
N ALA A 91 8.21 -10.06 -2.21
CA ALA A 91 9.31 -11.03 -2.35
C ALA A 91 10.58 -10.27 -2.76
N TYR A 92 11.03 -9.36 -1.89
CA TYR A 92 12.12 -8.43 -2.15
C TYR A 92 13.33 -9.12 -2.85
N PRO A 93 13.83 -8.58 -3.97
CA PRO A 93 13.60 -7.23 -4.52
C PRO A 93 12.34 -7.07 -5.37
N TYR A 94 11.59 -8.13 -5.62
CA TYR A 94 10.34 -8.06 -6.38
C TYR A 94 9.16 -7.77 -5.45
N THR A 95 8.25 -6.90 -5.86
CA THR A 95 7.00 -6.66 -5.14
C THR A 95 5.89 -6.51 -6.15
N ARG A 96 4.76 -7.17 -5.89
CA ARG A 96 3.53 -7.03 -6.68
C ARG A 96 2.43 -6.53 -5.77
N THR A 97 1.72 -5.50 -6.22
CA THR A 97 0.55 -4.95 -5.53
C THR A 97 -0.63 -5.00 -6.47
N ARG A 98 -1.82 -5.30 -5.94
CA ARG A 98 -3.09 -5.37 -6.65
C ARG A 98 -4.13 -4.51 -5.96
#